data_AF-E2C878-F1
#
_entry.id   AF-E2C878-F1
#
_cell.length_a   1.000
_cell.length_b   1.000
_cell.length_c   1.000
_cell.angle_alpha   90.00
_cell.angle_beta   90.00
_cell.angle_gamma   90.00
#
_symmetry.space_group_name_H-M   'P 1'
#
loop_
_entity.id
_entity.type
_entity.pdbx_description
1 polymer ?
#
loop_
_entity_poly.entity_id
_entity_poly.type
_entity_poly.pdbx_seq_one_letter_code
_entity_poly.pdbx_strand_id
1 'polypeptide(L)' 'GESTKLNPKYKGPYLVAKVLGNSRYVIRDISDFNHTSRPVDTIMSPDKLKP' A
#
# COMPACT_ATOMS: atom_id res chain seq x y z
N GLY A 1 -6.38 3.54 -24.03
CA GLY A 1 -6.49 4.21 -22.73
C GLY A 1 -7.32 3.33 -21.83
N GLU A 2 -6.74 2.82 -20.74
CA GLU A 2 -7.50 2.02 -19.77
C GLU A 2 -8.29 2.95 -18.84
N SER A 3 -9.56 2.60 -18.60
CA SER A 3 -10.43 3.33 -17.68
C SER A 3 -10.02 3.03 -16.24
N THR A 4 -9.56 4.04 -15.52
CA THR A 4 -9.20 3.94 -14.09
C THR A 4 -10.41 3.95 -13.16
N LYS A 5 -11.63 4.12 -13.69
CA LYS A 5 -12.86 4.26 -12.90
C LYS A 5 -13.20 3.01 -12.09
N LEU A 6 -12.82 1.84 -12.59
CA LEU A 6 -13.04 0.55 -11.92
C LEU A 6 -11.85 0.14 -11.04
N ASN A 7 -10.75 0.90 -11.06
CA ASN A 7 -9.58 0.56 -10.27
C ASN A 7 -9.82 0.86 -8.79
N PRO A 8 -9.40 -0.03 -7.88
CA PRO A 8 -9.52 0.22 -6.46
C PRO A 8 -8.66 1.43 -6.07
N LYS A 9 -9.23 2.33 -5.25
CA LYS A 9 -8.55 3.54 -4.78
C LYS A 9 -7.35 3.24 -3.88
N TYR A 10 -7.38 2.10 -3.19
CA TYR A 10 -6.32 1.64 -2.29
C TYR A 10 -5.78 0.29 -2.76
N LYS A 11 -4.52 0.03 -2.45
CA LYS A 11 -3.88 -1.26 -2.70
C LYS A 11 -4.36 -2.28 -1.66
N GLY A 12 -4.10 -3.56 -1.96
CA GLY A 12 -4.57 -4.72 -1.19
C GLY A 12 -4.14 -4.70 0.29
N PRO A 13 -4.45 -5.75 1.05
CA PRO A 13 -4.14 -5.78 2.46
C PRO A 13 -2.63 -5.66 2.67
N TYR A 14 -2.25 -4.69 3.50
CA TYR A 14 -0.87 -4.35 3.75
C TYR A 14 -0.56 -4.35 5.24
N LEU A 15 0.72 -4.51 5.55
CA LEU A 15 1.25 -4.51 6.91
C LEU A 15 2.15 -3.30 7.10
N VAL A 16 1.96 -2.59 8.21
CA VAL A 16 2.87 -1.52 8.62
C VAL A 16 4.11 -2.15 9.22
N ALA A 17 5.19 -2.22 8.44
CA ALA A 17 6.43 -2.85 8.85
C ALA A 17 7.24 -1.97 9.82
N LYS A 18 7.16 -0.64 9.65
CA LYS A 18 7.85 0.32 10.51
C LYS A 18 7.13 1.66 10.55
N VAL A 19 7.03 2.24 11.73
CA VAL A 19 6.60 3.63 11.91
C VAL A 19 7.83 4.53 11.80
N LEU A 20 7.76 5.52 10.91
CA LEU A 20 8.76 6.58 10.76
C LEU A 20 8.22 7.87 11.38
N GLY A 21 9.13 8.77 11.75
CA GLY A 21 8.78 10.12 12.17
C GLY A 21 8.08 10.92 11.05
N ASN A 22 7.34 11.95 11.48
CA ASN A 22 6.54 12.85 10.63
C ASN A 22 5.42 12.13 9.88
N SER A 23 4.68 11.25 10.56
CA SER A 23 3.50 10.57 10.00
C SER A 23 3.84 9.79 8.73
N ARG A 24 4.91 9.00 8.75
CA ARG A 24 5.31 8.14 7.63
C ARG A 24 5.38 6.70 8.09
N TYR A 25 5.04 5.78 7.19
CA TYR A 25 5.00 4.36 7.49
C TYR A 25 5.67 3.57 6.37
N VAL A 26 6.53 2.62 6.72
CA VAL A 26 6.98 1.59 5.76
C VAL A 26 5.88 0.55 5.67
N ILE A 27 5.33 0.43 4.47
CA ILE A 27 4.25 -0.49 4.13
C ILE A 27 4.85 -1.67 3.38
N ARG A 28 4.52 -2.87 3.83
CA ARG A 28 4.85 -4.13 3.15
C ARG A 28 3.60 -4.91 2.85
N ASP A 29 3.57 -5.59 1.72
CA ASP A 29 2.49 -6.53 1.43
C ASP A 29 2.54 -7.74 2.35
N ILE A 30 1.36 -8.31 2.61
CA ILE A 30 1.24 -9.60 3.31
C ILE A 30 1.63 -10.70 2.32
N SER A 31 2.54 -11.58 2.74
CA SER A 31 2.89 -12.78 1.98
C SER A 31 1.62 -13.56 1.65
N ASP A 32 1.49 -14.01 0.41
CA ASP A 32 0.31 -14.68 -0.17
C ASP A 32 -0.81 -13.77 -0.71
N PHE A 33 -0.75 -12.44 -0.50
CA PHE A 33 -1.75 -11.48 -1.01
C PHE A 33 -1.22 -10.48 -2.05
N ASN A 34 -0.10 -10.80 -2.71
CA ASN A 34 0.51 -9.94 -3.73
C ASN A 34 -0.34 -9.91 -5.01
N HIS A 35 -1.09 -8.83 -5.21
CA HIS A 35 -1.84 -8.59 -6.46
C HIS A 35 -0.91 -8.29 -7.65
N THR A 36 0.31 -7.83 -7.38
CA THR A 36 1.31 -7.48 -8.40
C THR A 36 2.51 -8.40 -8.32
N SER A 37 3.15 -8.64 -9.47
CA SER A 37 4.39 -9.44 -9.55
C SER A 37 5.52 -8.91 -8.65
N ARG A 38 5.52 -7.61 -8.36
CA ARG A 38 6.43 -7.00 -7.39
C ARG A 38 5.70 -6.75 -6.07
N PRO A 39 6.24 -7.23 -4.93
CA PRO A 39 5.70 -6.87 -3.63
C PRO A 39 5.91 -5.38 -3.38
N VAL A 40 4.94 -4.74 -2.74
CA VAL A 40 5.04 -3.35 -2.30
C VAL A 40 5.96 -3.28 -1.09
N ASP A 41 7.04 -2.51 -1.18
CA ASP A 41 7.89 -2.09 -0.06
C ASP A 41 8.17 -0.60 -0.24
N THR A 42 7.36 0.25 0.40
CA THR A 42 7.45 1.71 0.17
C THR A 42 7.03 2.50 1.39
N ILE A 43 7.42 3.78 1.42
CA ILE A 43 7.11 4.71 2.50
C ILE A 43 5.87 5.52 2.11
N MET A 44 4.81 5.43 2.91
CA MET A 44 3.55 6.16 2.67
C MET A 44 3.15 7.04 3.87
N SER A 45 2.47 8.13 3.55
CA SER A 45 1.75 8.98 4.50
C SER A 45 0.39 8.36 4.86
N PRO A 46 -0.18 8.66 6.04
CA PRO A 46 -1.47 8.13 6.46
C PRO A 46 -2.62 8.48 5.52
N ASP A 47 -2.54 9.61 4.81
CA ASP A 47 -3.57 10.08 3.88
C ASP A 47 -3.78 9.12 2.68
N LYS A 48 -2.77 8.30 2.39
CA LYS A 48 -2.79 7.29 1.32
C LYS A 48 -3.13 5.89 1.83
N LEU A 49 -3.34 5.74 3.14
CA LEU A 49 -3.69 4.49 3.79
C LEU A 49 -5.17 4.50 4.15
N LYS A 50 -5.81 3.35 3.99
CA LYS A 50 -7.15 3.10 4.50
C LYS A 50 -7.04 2.49 5.91
N PRO A 51 -7.79 2.97 6.92
CA PRO A 51 -7.85 2.33 8.23
C PRO A 51 -8.51 0.95 8.13
#